data_AF-A0A9J6DVQ7-F1
#
_entry.id   AF-A0A9J6DVQ7-F1
#
_cell.length_a   1.000
_cell.length_b   1.000
_cell.length_c   1.000
_cell.angle_alpha   90.00
_cell.angle_beta   90.00
_cell.angle_gamma   90.00
#
_symmetry.space_group_name_H-M   'P 1'
#
loop_
_entity.id
_entity.type
_entity.pdbx_description
1 polymer ?
#
loop_
_entity_poly.entity_id
_entity_poly.type
_entity_poly.pdbx_seq_one_letter_code
_entity_poly.pdbx_strand_id
1 'polypeptide(L)'
;MGKQAMGTIGLNQRNRFDSVMYLLVYPHRPMVKTRTIELINFEELPAGQNATVAVMSYSGYDIEDAIVMNRSSIDRGFGRCQVYRTQKCVIKKYADQTSDKIMGPLIDSLNSRPVWKHRHLDDDGIAHPGFPSRESPSAH
;
A
#
# COMPACT_ATOMS: atom_id res chain seq x y z
N MET A 1 13.18 -17.09 -1.66
CA MET A 1 11.99 -16.21 -1.47
C MET A 1 12.32 -14.75 -1.14
N GLY A 2 13.59 -14.36 -0.90
CA GLY A 2 13.94 -12.98 -0.51
C GLY A 2 13.62 -11.86 -1.52
N LYS A 3 13.45 -12.16 -2.82
CA LYS A 3 13.07 -11.16 -3.83
C LYS A 3 11.64 -10.61 -3.66
N GLN A 4 10.77 -11.34 -2.95
CA GLN A 4 9.37 -11.00 -2.72
C GLN A 4 9.14 -10.41 -1.33
N ALA A 5 10.16 -10.37 -0.48
CA ALA A 5 10.04 -9.85 0.87
C ALA A 5 9.71 -8.36 0.84
N MET A 6 8.78 -7.95 1.70
CA MET A 6 8.39 -6.55 1.85
C MET A 6 9.45 -5.83 2.69
N GLY A 7 9.75 -4.58 2.33
CA GLY A 7 10.80 -3.81 2.98
C GLY A 7 10.75 -2.35 2.57
N THR A 8 11.91 -1.73 2.54
CA THR A 8 12.10 -0.40 1.98
C THR A 8 12.66 -0.54 0.57
N ILE A 9 12.03 0.07 -0.42
CA ILE A 9 12.51 0.00 -1.82
C ILE A 9 13.73 0.90 -2.01
N GLY A 10 13.68 2.09 -1.42
CA GLY A 10 14.75 3.09 -1.53
C GLY A 10 14.38 4.39 -0.83
N LEU A 11 15.35 5.29 -0.69
CA LEU A 11 15.15 6.56 0.02
C LEU A 11 14.14 7.49 -0.70
N ASN A 12 14.04 7.39 -2.02
CA ASN A 12 13.13 8.19 -2.84
C ASN A 12 11.71 7.60 -2.97
N GLN A 13 11.38 6.53 -2.24
CA GLN A 13 10.11 5.82 -2.41
C GLN A 13 8.86 6.68 -2.20
N ARG A 14 8.94 7.75 -1.40
CA ARG A 14 7.82 8.69 -1.20
C ARG A 14 7.58 9.63 -2.38
N ASN A 15 8.62 9.87 -3.20
CA ASN A 15 8.56 10.76 -4.35
C ASN A 15 8.34 9.97 -5.65
N ARG A 16 8.03 8.68 -5.56
CA ARG A 16 7.94 7.75 -6.69
C ARG A 16 6.52 7.20 -6.84
N PHE A 17 6.08 7.08 -8.09
CA PHE A 17 4.75 6.54 -8.45
C PHE A 17 4.89 5.26 -9.28
N ASP A 18 4.98 4.12 -8.58
CA ASP A 18 4.94 2.79 -9.20
C ASP A 18 3.51 2.22 -9.26
N SER A 19 3.27 1.23 -10.11
CA SER A 19 1.96 0.60 -10.26
C SER A 19 1.47 -0.01 -8.94
N VAL A 20 2.32 -0.78 -8.27
CA VAL A 20 2.11 -1.32 -6.93
C VAL A 20 3.42 -1.27 -6.16
N MET A 21 3.38 -0.81 -4.92
CA MET A 21 4.55 -0.76 -4.03
C MET A 21 4.19 -1.28 -2.64
N TYR A 22 5.04 -2.15 -2.11
CA TYR A 22 4.89 -2.82 -0.82
C TYR A 22 5.95 -2.33 0.15
N LEU A 23 5.52 -1.62 1.19
CA LEU A 23 6.42 -1.04 2.18
C LEU A 23 6.16 -1.62 3.57
N LEU A 24 7.23 -1.89 4.31
CA LEU A 24 7.15 -2.25 5.72
C LEU A 24 7.29 -0.99 6.57
N VAL A 25 6.45 -0.84 7.60
CA VAL A 25 6.44 0.39 8.43
C VAL A 25 7.67 0.44 9.36
N TYR A 26 8.04 -0.69 9.95
CA TYR A 26 9.15 -0.78 10.90
C TYR A 26 10.16 -1.86 10.48
N PRO A 27 10.95 -1.66 9.41
CA PRO A 27 11.93 -2.67 9.00
C PRO A 27 13.11 -2.70 9.98
N HIS A 28 13.61 -3.90 10.30
CA HIS A 28 14.75 -4.10 11.19
C HIS A 28 15.95 -4.68 10.42
N ARG A 29 17.16 -4.25 10.78
CA ARG A 29 18.39 -4.89 10.29
C ARG A 29 18.47 -6.33 10.81
N PRO A 30 18.93 -7.29 9.99
CA PRO A 30 19.09 -8.66 10.44
C PRO A 30 20.15 -8.73 11.56
N MET A 31 19.86 -9.43 12.66
CA MET A 31 20.83 -9.58 13.76
C MET A 31 22.02 -10.46 13.38
N VAL A 32 21.76 -11.50 12.58
CA VAL A 32 22.78 -12.39 12.03
C VAL A 32 22.92 -12.06 10.55
N LYS A 33 24.12 -11.66 10.13
CA LYS A 33 24.39 -11.17 8.78
C LYS A 33 25.62 -11.83 8.17
N THR A 34 25.63 -11.92 6.84
CA THR A 34 26.77 -12.38 6.05
C THR A 34 27.56 -11.18 5.54
N ARG A 35 28.85 -11.37 5.24
CA ARG A 35 29.70 -10.29 4.67
C ARG A 35 29.14 -9.73 3.36
N THR A 36 28.42 -10.55 2.59
CA THR A 36 27.78 -10.11 1.34
C THR A 36 26.71 -9.06 1.57
N ILE A 37 25.95 -9.13 2.68
CA ILE A 37 24.92 -8.14 3.02
C ILE A 37 25.52 -6.74 3.21
N GLU A 38 26.70 -6.68 3.82
CA GLU A 38 27.46 -5.43 4.00
C GLU A 38 27.96 -4.90 2.64
N LEU A 39 28.48 -5.78 1.78
CA LEU A 39 28.97 -5.37 0.45
C LEU A 39 27.88 -4.80 -0.46
N ILE A 40 26.63 -5.23 -0.30
CA ILE A 40 25.48 -4.73 -1.08
C ILE A 40 24.68 -3.63 -0.36
N ASN A 41 25.12 -3.20 0.83
CA ASN A 41 24.46 -2.20 1.67
C ASN A 41 22.98 -2.52 2.02
N PHE A 42 22.63 -3.81 2.14
CA PHE A 42 21.25 -4.20 2.45
C PHE A 42 20.83 -3.87 3.90
N GLU A 43 21.79 -3.50 4.76
CA GLU A 43 21.52 -2.97 6.11
C GLU A 43 20.91 -1.57 6.13
N GLU A 44 21.12 -0.78 5.07
CA GLU A 44 20.53 0.55 4.97
C GLU A 44 19.05 0.47 4.60
N LEU A 45 18.70 -0.52 3.79
CA LEU A 45 17.34 -0.76 3.29
C LEU A 45 16.91 -2.21 3.56
N PRO A 46 16.74 -2.60 4.84
CA PRO A 46 16.40 -3.98 5.16
C PRO A 46 14.98 -4.33 4.75
N ALA A 47 14.76 -5.60 4.39
CA ALA A 47 13.44 -6.16 4.12
C ALA A 47 13.09 -7.25 5.13
N GLY A 48 12.43 -6.87 6.22
CA GLY A 48 11.96 -7.79 7.25
C GLY A 48 11.93 -7.17 8.65
N GLN A 49 11.53 -7.98 9.62
CA GLN A 49 11.54 -7.67 11.05
C GLN A 49 12.10 -8.84 11.84
N ASN A 50 12.96 -8.54 12.82
CA ASN A 50 13.43 -9.56 13.76
C ASN A 50 12.27 -9.98 14.68
N ALA A 51 12.04 -11.28 14.78
CA ALA A 51 10.98 -11.86 15.61
C ALA A 51 11.60 -12.70 16.74
N THR A 52 11.00 -12.64 17.93
CA THR A 52 11.28 -13.62 18.99
C THR A 52 10.50 -14.89 18.68
N VAL A 53 11.22 -15.99 18.44
CA VAL A 53 10.64 -17.27 18.03
C VAL A 53 10.74 -18.26 19.19
N ALA A 54 9.63 -18.91 19.53
CA ALA A 54 9.59 -20.06 20.43
C ALA A 54 9.29 -21.31 19.62
N VAL A 55 10.14 -22.33 19.72
CA VAL A 55 9.94 -23.61 19.04
C VAL A 55 9.24 -24.54 20.02
N MET A 56 7.93 -24.68 19.87
CA MET A 56 7.08 -25.54 20.69
C MET A 56 5.82 -25.92 19.94
N SER A 57 5.20 -27.03 20.33
CA SER A 57 3.86 -27.38 19.87
C SER A 57 2.82 -26.60 20.66
N TYR A 58 1.95 -25.84 20.00
CA TYR A 58 0.96 -24.99 20.66
C TYR A 58 -0.38 -24.98 19.93
N SER A 59 -1.46 -25.27 20.66
CA SER A 59 -2.87 -25.18 20.24
C SER A 59 -3.33 -26.09 19.08
N GLY A 60 -2.42 -26.78 18.37
CA GLY A 60 -2.76 -27.66 17.26
C GLY A 60 -3.09 -26.92 15.95
N TYR A 61 -2.97 -25.59 15.93
CA TYR A 61 -3.08 -24.75 14.72
C TYR A 61 -1.72 -24.53 14.02
N ASP A 62 -0.68 -25.18 14.52
CA ASP A 62 0.71 -25.18 14.05
C ASP A 62 1.06 -26.45 13.25
N ILE A 63 0.06 -27.10 12.65
CA ILE A 63 0.27 -28.26 11.78
C ILE A 63 0.90 -27.85 10.44
N GLU A 64 1.69 -28.76 9.87
CA GLU A 64 2.46 -28.54 8.62
C GLU A 64 3.43 -27.34 8.75
N ASP A 65 3.19 -26.25 8.01
CA ASP A 65 4.03 -25.04 7.94
C ASP A 65 3.32 -23.82 8.58
N ALA A 66 2.27 -24.04 9.37
CA ALA A 66 1.51 -22.97 9.99
C ALA A 66 2.27 -22.33 11.17
N ILE A 67 2.15 -21.01 11.28
CA ILE A 67 2.81 -20.21 12.33
C ILE A 67 1.73 -19.54 13.18
N VAL A 68 1.79 -19.76 14.49
CA VAL A 68 0.96 -19.03 15.46
C VAL A 68 1.63 -17.71 15.83
N MET A 69 0.93 -16.59 15.63
CA MET A 69 1.45 -15.25 15.92
C MET A 69 0.78 -14.63 17.15
N ASN A 70 1.56 -13.83 17.89
CA ASN A 70 1.03 -13.08 19.03
C ASN A 70 0.24 -11.86 18.55
N ARG A 71 -1.08 -11.86 18.84
CA ARG A 71 -1.99 -10.75 18.52
C ARG A 71 -1.53 -9.41 19.09
N SER A 72 -1.06 -9.37 20.34
CA SER A 72 -0.57 -8.14 20.97
C SER A 72 0.67 -7.57 20.28
N SER A 73 1.50 -8.42 19.65
CA SER A 73 2.63 -7.94 18.84
C SER A 73 2.16 -7.30 17.53
N ILE A 74 1.16 -7.89 16.88
CA ILE A 74 0.55 -7.34 15.64
C ILE A 74 -0.11 -5.99 15.92
N ASP A 75 -0.89 -5.90 17.00
CA ASP A 75 -1.57 -4.66 17.41
C ASP A 75 -0.57 -3.53 17.71
N ARG A 76 0.64 -3.87 18.15
CA ARG A 76 1.76 -2.93 18.34
C ARG A 76 2.57 -2.61 17.08
N GLY A 77 2.23 -3.20 15.94
CA GLY A 77 2.83 -2.89 14.63
C GLY A 77 3.79 -3.94 14.07
N PHE A 78 3.88 -5.13 14.67
CA PHE A 78 4.63 -6.24 14.07
C PHE A 78 4.00 -6.66 12.73
N GLY A 79 4.81 -6.72 11.68
CA GLY A 79 4.38 -7.05 10.32
C GLY A 79 3.53 -5.97 9.63
N ARG A 80 3.40 -4.77 10.20
CA ARG A 80 2.58 -3.70 9.61
C ARG A 80 3.16 -3.25 8.28
N CYS A 81 2.36 -3.36 7.22
CA CYS A 81 2.74 -2.98 5.87
C CYS A 81 1.79 -1.95 5.26
N GLN A 82 2.29 -1.23 4.25
CA GLN A 82 1.57 -0.27 3.44
C GLN A 82 1.62 -0.71 1.99
N VAL A 83 0.46 -0.75 1.34
CA VAL A 83 0.32 -1.09 -0.08
C VAL A 83 -0.09 0.16 -0.83
N TYR A 84 0.79 0.64 -1.68
CA TYR A 84 0.52 1.77 -2.57
C TYR A 84 0.11 1.26 -3.93
N ARG A 85 -0.96 1.82 -4.50
CA ARG A 85 -1.40 1.54 -5.86
C ARG A 85 -1.63 2.86 -6.59
N THR A 86 -0.93 3.05 -7.70
CA THR A 86 -1.08 4.27 -8.50
C THR A 86 -2.10 4.02 -9.61
N GLN A 87 -3.09 4.91 -9.73
CA GLN A 87 -4.00 4.97 -10.86
C GLN A 87 -3.60 6.15 -11.76
N LYS A 88 -3.53 5.93 -13.06
CA LYS A 88 -3.13 6.94 -14.05
C LYS A 88 -4.29 7.17 -15.01
N CYS A 89 -4.64 8.43 -15.22
CA CYS A 89 -5.57 8.87 -16.25
C CYS A 89 -4.82 9.79 -17.21
N VAL A 90 -5.01 9.59 -18.52
CA VAL A 90 -4.38 10.40 -19.56
C VAL A 90 -5.48 11.03 -20.39
N ILE A 91 -5.48 12.37 -20.44
CA ILE A 91 -6.39 13.15 -21.28
C ILE A 91 -5.82 13.15 -22.70
N LYS A 92 -6.51 12.52 -23.65
CA LYS A 92 -6.05 12.44 -25.04
C LYS A 92 -6.62 13.58 -25.88
N LYS A 93 -5.81 14.02 -26.85
CA LYS A 93 -6.25 14.87 -27.97
C LYS A 93 -6.24 14.02 -29.23
N TYR A 94 -7.33 14.05 -29.96
CA TYR A 94 -7.54 13.26 -31.17
C TYR A 94 -7.24 14.10 -32.41
N ALA A 95 -7.01 13.42 -33.54
CA ALA A 95 -6.75 14.08 -34.82
C ALA A 95 -7.92 14.95 -35.28
N ASP A 96 -9.15 14.59 -34.89
CA ASP A 96 -10.39 15.31 -35.19
C ASP A 96 -10.58 16.59 -34.36
N GLN A 97 -9.50 17.12 -33.76
CA GLN A 97 -9.49 18.28 -32.86
C GLN A 97 -10.33 18.11 -31.58
N THR A 98 -10.84 16.92 -31.31
CA THR A 98 -11.55 16.60 -30.06
C THR A 98 -10.55 16.29 -28.95
N SER A 99 -10.93 16.57 -27.71
CA SER A 99 -10.12 16.29 -26.53
C SER A 99 -10.99 15.82 -25.38
N ASP A 100 -10.48 14.84 -24.62
CA ASP A 100 -11.10 14.46 -23.36
C ASP A 100 -11.06 15.64 -22.38
N LYS A 101 -12.05 15.75 -21.50
CA LYS A 101 -12.08 16.74 -20.43
C LYS A 101 -12.53 16.09 -19.14
N ILE A 102 -11.81 16.37 -18.06
CA ILE A 102 -12.24 16.04 -16.71
C ILE A 102 -13.20 17.15 -16.30
N MET A 103 -14.38 16.76 -15.83
CA MET A 103 -15.41 17.67 -15.38
C MET A 103 -15.53 17.58 -13.86
N GLY A 104 -15.90 18.69 -13.23
CA GLY A 104 -16.20 18.74 -11.81
C GLY A 104 -17.36 17.82 -11.40
N PRO A 105 -17.59 17.65 -10.09
CA PRO A 105 -18.56 16.71 -9.58
C PRO A 105 -19.99 17.10 -9.98
N LEU A 106 -20.75 16.11 -10.47
CA LEU A 106 -22.20 16.29 -10.67
C LEU A 106 -22.89 16.59 -9.34
N ILE A 107 -23.56 17.74 -9.27
CA ILE A 107 -24.35 18.18 -8.12
C ILE A 107 -25.80 17.73 -8.31
N ASP A 108 -26.37 17.12 -7.28
CA ASP A 108 -27.79 16.79 -7.24
C ASP A 108 -28.62 18.07 -7.02
N SER A 109 -29.59 18.34 -7.89
CA SER A 109 -30.40 19.56 -7.88
C SER A 109 -31.28 19.68 -6.64
N LEU A 110 -31.62 18.56 -5.99
CA LEU A 110 -32.49 18.51 -4.82
C LEU A 110 -31.77 18.90 -3.53
N ASN A 111 -30.49 18.54 -3.41
CA ASN A 111 -29.74 18.63 -2.15
C ASN A 111 -28.53 19.56 -2.21
N SER A 112 -28.24 20.15 -3.39
CA SER A 112 -27.06 20.99 -3.65
C SER A 112 -25.75 20.33 -3.18
N ARG A 113 -25.68 19.00 -3.25
CA ARG A 113 -24.53 18.19 -2.83
C ARG A 113 -24.06 17.31 -3.99
N PRO A 114 -22.77 16.98 -4.07
CA PRO A 114 -22.27 16.05 -5.06
C PRO A 114 -22.92 14.67 -4.87
N VAL A 115 -23.23 14.02 -5.98
CA VAL A 115 -23.73 12.63 -5.98
C VAL A 115 -22.79 11.75 -5.17
N TRP A 116 -23.31 10.71 -4.50
CA TRP A 116 -22.52 9.81 -3.65
C TRP A 116 -21.22 9.33 -4.33
N LYS A 117 -21.25 9.01 -5.64
CA LYS A 117 -20.08 8.61 -6.45
C LYS A 117 -19.00 9.69 -6.58
N HIS A 118 -19.39 10.96 -6.57
CA HIS A 118 -18.51 12.11 -6.79
C HIS A 118 -18.17 12.84 -5.49
N ARG A 119 -18.58 12.32 -4.33
CA ARG A 119 -18.31 12.94 -3.02
C ARG A 119 -16.83 13.12 -2.72
N HIS A 120 -15.97 12.32 -3.35
CA HIS A 120 -14.52 12.34 -3.14
C HIS A 120 -13.76 13.18 -4.16
N LEU A 121 -14.47 13.78 -5.13
CA LEU A 121 -13.88 14.67 -6.14
C LEU A 121 -13.90 16.10 -5.62
N ASP A 122 -12.81 16.82 -5.89
CA ASP A 122 -12.70 18.27 -5.71
C ASP A 122 -13.39 19.01 -6.87
N ASP A 123 -13.44 20.34 -6.82
CA ASP A 123 -14.13 21.17 -7.81
C ASP A 123 -13.57 21.00 -9.25
N ASP A 124 -12.31 20.57 -9.37
CA ASP A 124 -11.63 20.27 -10.64
C ASP A 124 -11.94 18.86 -11.19
N GLY A 125 -12.68 18.05 -10.44
CA GLY A 125 -13.00 16.66 -10.80
C GLY A 125 -11.90 15.65 -10.48
N ILE A 126 -10.86 16.05 -9.73
CA ILE A 126 -9.77 15.18 -9.27
C ILE A 126 -10.02 14.78 -7.80
N ALA A 127 -9.57 13.58 -7.42
CA ALA A 127 -9.74 13.11 -6.04
C ALA A 127 -8.84 13.90 -5.06
N HIS A 128 -9.43 14.31 -3.94
CA HIS A 128 -8.70 15.04 -2.90
C HIS A 128 -7.78 14.10 -2.08
N PRO A 129 -6.50 14.44 -1.84
CA PRO A 129 -5.59 13.62 -1.03
C PRO A 129 -6.10 13.42 0.41
N GLY A 130 -6.01 12.19 0.92
CA GLY A 130 -6.35 11.87 2.31
C GLY A 130 -7.79 11.43 2.55
N PHE A 131 -8.67 11.53 1.56
CA PHE A 131 -10.00 10.93 1.67
C PHE A 131 -9.94 9.41 1.48
N PRO A 132 -10.61 8.63 2.35
CA PRO A 132 -10.72 7.20 2.16
C PRO A 132 -11.64 6.93 0.96
N SER A 133 -11.08 6.40 -0.12
CA SER A 133 -11.87 5.83 -1.20
C SER A 133 -12.44 4.49 -0.69
N ARG A 134 -13.73 4.44 -0.44
CA ARG A 134 -14.45 3.17 -0.29
C ARG A 134 -14.90 2.73 -1.67
N GLU A 135 -14.77 1.44 -1.97
CA GLU A 135 -15.41 0.88 -3.16
C GLU A 135 -16.89 1.19 -3.10
N SER A 136 -17.46 1.54 -4.26
CA SER A 136 -18.90 1.54 -4.41
C SER A 136 -19.43 0.17 -4.06
N PRO A 137 -20.47 0.07 -3.20
CA PRO A 137 -21.16 -1.20 -3.05
C PRO A 137 -21.57 -1.60 -4.47
N SER A 138 -20.97 -2.69 -4.96
CA SER A 138 -21.36 -3.27 -6.23
C SER A 138 -22.87 -3.46 -6.16
N ALA A 139 -23.58 -2.89 -7.13
CA ALA A 139 -24.97 -3.23 -7.34
C ALA A 139 -25.00 -4.73 -7.70
N HIS A 140 -25.20 -5.56 -6.69
CA HIS A 140 -25.83 -6.86 -6.81
C HIS A 140 -27.32 -6.67 -6.56
#